data_AF-A0A2Z5WWE4-F1
#
_entry.id   AF-A0A2Z5WWE4-F1
#
_cell.length_a   1.000
_cell.length_b   1.000
_cell.length_c   1.000
_cell.angle_alpha   90.00
_cell.angle_beta   90.00
_cell.angle_gamma   90.00
#
_symmetry.space_group_name_H-M   'P 1'
#
loop_
_entity.id
_entity.type
_entity.pdbx_description
1 polymer ?
#
loop_
_entity_poly.entity_id
_entity_poly.type
_entity_poly.pdbx_seq_one_letter_code
_entity_poly.pdbx_strand_id
1 'polypeptide(L)' 'MIQSLVTSGLVNSDRMSFEEFVEWYPEDGKRYELYRGVVREIMTTGTHEDVIGLLIADLNFEIRQCNLPFSIPNLCSP' A
#
# COMPACT_ATOMS: atom_id res chain seq x y z
N MET A 1 -2.90 46.76 -6.72
CA MET A 1 -3.19 45.94 -7.90
C MET A 1 -3.23 44.49 -7.41
N ILE A 2 -4.45 43.95 -7.33
CA ILE A 2 -4.89 42.53 -7.38
C ILE A 2 -4.09 41.52 -6.53
N GLN A 3 -4.49 41.25 -5.28
CA GLN A 3 -5.45 40.24 -4.80
C GLN A 3 -4.97 38.78 -4.80
N SER A 4 -4.95 38.24 -3.58
CA SER A 4 -4.96 36.82 -3.19
C SER A 4 -5.92 35.96 -4.01
N LEU A 5 -5.47 34.79 -4.46
CA LEU A 5 -6.35 33.66 -4.81
C LEU A 5 -5.68 32.34 -4.40
N VAL A 6 -6.27 31.73 -3.38
CA VAL A 6 -6.28 30.29 -3.19
C VAL A 6 -7.01 29.63 -4.36
N THR A 7 -6.33 28.83 -5.17
CA THR A 7 -6.99 27.79 -5.97
C THR A 7 -6.07 26.58 -6.08
N SER A 8 -6.42 25.56 -5.31
CA SER A 8 -6.09 24.16 -5.55
C SER A 8 -6.41 23.81 -7.02
N GLY A 9 -5.44 23.26 -7.76
CA GLY A 9 -5.74 22.72 -9.08
C GLY A 9 -4.55 22.64 -10.03
N LEU A 10 -3.93 21.46 -10.05
CA LEU A 10 -3.15 20.90 -11.16
C LEU A 10 -1.87 21.66 -11.55
N VAL A 11 -0.80 21.44 -10.77
CA VAL A 11 0.53 21.30 -11.39
C VAL A 11 0.43 20.13 -12.36
N ASN A 12 0.70 20.36 -13.64
CA ASN A 12 0.91 19.30 -14.64
C ASN A 12 2.05 18.42 -14.12
N SER A 13 1.69 17.34 -13.44
CA SER A 13 2.60 16.29 -13.05
C SER A 13 2.46 15.23 -14.12
N ASP A 14 3.53 14.95 -14.86
CA ASP A 14 3.57 13.78 -15.73
C ASP A 14 3.19 12.56 -14.86
N ARG A 15 2.00 12.03 -15.13
CA ARG A 15 1.45 10.91 -14.39
C ARG A 15 2.11 9.66 -14.95
N MET A 16 2.86 8.97 -14.09
CA MET A 16 3.50 7.71 -14.46
C MET A 16 2.43 6.67 -14.83
N SER A 17 2.62 6.01 -15.97
CA SER A 17 1.80 4.86 -16.38
C SER A 17 2.12 3.62 -15.54
N PHE A 18 1.30 2.57 -15.66
CA PHE A 18 1.59 1.31 -14.99
C PHE A 18 2.84 0.64 -15.56
N GLU A 19 3.01 0.71 -16.88
CA GLU A 19 4.15 0.14 -17.60
C GLU A 19 5.45 0.82 -17.17
N GLU A 20 5.47 2.16 -17.13
CA GLU A 20 6.61 2.95 -16.65
C GLU A 20 6.94 2.64 -15.18
N PHE A 21 5.91 2.40 -14.36
CA PHE A 21 6.10 2.03 -12.96
C PHE A 21 6.76 0.66 -12.79
N VAL A 22 6.35 -0.33 -13.59
CA VAL A 22 6.96 -1.68 -13.56
C VAL A 22 8.42 -1.62 -14.01
N GLU A 23 8.73 -0.83 -15.03
CA GLU A 23 10.11 -0.64 -15.50
C GLU A 23 10.97 0.14 -14.49
N TRP A 24 10.38 1.10 -13.77
CA TRP A 24 11.06 1.90 -12.78
C TRP A 24 11.30 1.16 -11.45
N TYR A 25 10.50 0.14 -11.11
CA TYR A 25 10.48 -0.47 -9.77
C TYR A 25 11.87 -0.92 -9.30
N PRO A 26 12.42 -0.32 -8.23
CA PRO A 26 13.80 -0.58 -7.81
C PRO A 26 13.94 -1.89 -7.02
N GLU A 27 15.09 -2.54 -7.14
CA GLU A 27 15.48 -3.73 -6.35
C GLU A 27 16.13 -3.34 -5.01
N ASP A 28 15.59 -2.34 -4.32
CA ASP A 28 16.14 -1.82 -3.05
C ASP A 28 15.54 -2.47 -1.79
N GLY A 29 14.69 -3.48 -1.99
CA GLY A 29 13.99 -4.18 -0.90
C GLY A 29 12.85 -3.39 -0.27
N LYS A 30 12.52 -2.20 -0.79
CA LYS A 30 11.38 -1.40 -0.34
C LYS A 30 10.13 -1.70 -1.17
N ARG A 31 9.00 -1.19 -0.71
CA ARG A 31 7.70 -1.35 -1.39
C ARG A 31 7.19 -0.01 -1.87
N TYR A 32 6.69 0.02 -3.10
CA TYR A 32 6.14 1.21 -3.72
C TYR A 32 4.76 0.92 -4.29
N GLU A 33 3.88 1.92 -4.25
CA GLU A 33 2.55 1.90 -4.83
C GLU A 33 2.38 3.03 -5.84
N LEU A 34 1.78 2.72 -6.99
CA LEU A 34 1.36 3.71 -7.98
C LEU A 34 -0.09 4.14 -7.68
N TYR A 35 -0.28 5.29 -7.06
CA TYR A 35 -1.60 5.84 -6.76
C TYR A 35 -1.93 7.02 -7.66
N ARG A 36 -2.88 6.82 -8.59
CA ARG A 36 -3.34 7.85 -9.55
C ARG A 36 -2.19 8.48 -10.37
N GLY A 37 -1.22 7.66 -10.76
CA GLY A 37 -0.05 8.09 -11.52
C GLY A 37 1.06 8.73 -10.70
N VAL A 38 0.99 8.61 -9.36
CA VAL A 38 2.02 9.10 -8.43
C VAL A 38 2.56 7.94 -7.63
N VAL A 39 3.87 7.73 -7.69
CA VAL A 39 4.57 6.72 -6.91
C VAL A 39 4.67 7.15 -5.45
N ARG A 40 4.40 6.23 -4.53
CA ARG A 40 4.55 6.41 -3.08
C ARG A 40 5.29 5.20 -2.50
N GLU A 41 6.32 5.46 -1.69
CA GLU A 41 6.93 4.42 -0.86
C GLU A 41 5.94 4.04 0.25
N ILE A 42 5.72 2.74 0.43
CA ILE A 42 4.91 2.15 1.49
C ILE A 42 5.85 1.47 2.46
N MET A 43 5.90 1.97 3.67
CA MET A 43 6.60 1.32 4.78
C MET A 43 5.55 0.77 5.74
N THR A 44 5.57 -0.53 5.97
CA THR A 44 4.83 -1.12 7.10
C THR A 44 5.55 -0.72 8.37
N THR A 45 4.92 0.12 9.18
CA THR A 45 5.43 0.46 10.51
C THR A 45 5.20 -0.72 11.45
N GLY A 46 6.11 -1.01 12.38
CA GLY A 46 5.99 -2.19 13.26
C GLY A 46 4.63 -2.35 13.96
N THR A 47 3.99 -1.25 14.39
CA THR A 47 2.64 -1.28 15.00
C THR A 47 1.56 -1.79 14.03
N HIS A 48 1.71 -1.51 12.74
CA HIS A 48 0.82 -2.01 11.69
C HIS A 48 1.01 -3.52 11.48
N GLU A 49 2.24 -4.02 11.63
CA GLU A 49 2.54 -5.45 11.52
C GLU A 49 1.95 -6.25 12.69
N ASP A 50 2.04 -5.71 13.92
CA ASP A 50 1.42 -6.32 15.09
C ASP A 50 -0.10 -6.44 14.95
N VAL A 51 -0.75 -5.38 14.47
CA VAL A 51 -2.21 -5.37 14.22
C VAL A 51 -2.59 -6.37 13.13
N ILE A 52 -1.81 -6.46 12.03
CA ILE A 52 -2.02 -7.48 10.99
C ILE A 52 -1.88 -8.88 11.59
N GLY A 53 -0.83 -9.14 12.37
CA GLY A 53 -0.57 -10.44 12.97
C GLY A 53 -1.72 -10.90 13.87
N LEU A 54 -2.24 -10.00 14.70
CA LEU A 54 -3.41 -10.25 15.55
C LEU A 54 -4.64 -10.61 14.71
N LEU A 55 -4.98 -9.80 13.71
CA LEU A 55 -6.15 -10.02 12.87
C LEU A 55 -6.06 -11.33 12.08
N ILE A 56 -4.88 -11.65 11.54
CA ILE A 56 -4.64 -12.92 10.84
C ILE A 56 -4.83 -14.10 11.79
N ALA A 57 -4.33 -14.01 13.02
CA ALA A 57 -4.49 -15.07 14.00
C ALA A 57 -5.97 -15.32 14.33
N ASP A 58 -6.72 -14.27 14.65
CA ASP A 58 -8.14 -14.35 15.01
C ASP A 58 -8.99 -14.87 13.85
N LEU A 59 -8.77 -14.37 12.63
CA LEU A 59 -9.51 -14.84 11.46
C LEU A 59 -9.18 -16.31 11.14
N ASN A 60 -7.93 -16.73 11.24
CA ASN A 60 -7.57 -18.14 11.05
C ASN A 60 -8.15 -19.03 12.15
N PHE A 61 -8.28 -18.52 13.38
CA PHE A 61 -8.95 -19.23 14.45
C PHE A 61 -10.43 -19.48 14.11
N GLU A 62 -11.15 -18.46 13.65
CA GLU A 62 -12.55 -18.59 13.24
C GLU A 62 -12.72 -19.50 12.01
N ILE A 63 -11.84 -19.41 11.01
CA ILE A 63 -11.84 -20.31 9.85
C ILE A 63 -11.75 -21.78 10.29
N ARG A 64 -10.87 -22.07 11.26
CA ARG A 64 -10.72 -23.42 11.83
C ARG A 64 -11.97 -23.84 12.61
N GLN A 65 -12.52 -22.96 13.43
CA GLN A 65 -13.76 -23.22 14.18
C GLN A 65 -14.95 -23.54 13.26
N CYS A 66 -15.02 -22.88 12.11
CA CYS A 66 -16.03 -23.13 11.08
C CYS A 66 -15.75 -24.37 10.21
N ASN A 67 -14.65 -25.11 10.43
CA ASN A 67 -14.20 -26.24 9.60
C ASN A 67 -14.06 -25.90 8.10
N LEU A 68 -13.63 -24.68 7.79
CA LEU A 68 -13.43 -24.24 6.41
C LEU A 68 -12.01 -24.57 5.93
N PRO A 69 -11.82 -25.01 4.68
CA PRO A 69 -10.51 -25.39 4.14
C PRO A 69 -9.73 -24.18 3.61
N PHE A 70 -9.70 -23.08 4.37
CA PHE A 70 -9.01 -21.84 4.00
C PHE A 70 -7.92 -21.49 5.00
N SER A 71 -7.01 -20.61 4.61
CA SER A 71 -6.08 -19.94 5.52
C SER A 71 -5.77 -18.54 5.00
N ILE A 72 -5.53 -17.61 5.91
CA ILE A 72 -5.03 -16.28 5.60
C ILE A 72 -3.52 -16.30 5.89
N PRO A 73 -2.66 -16.34 4.86
CA PRO A 73 -1.22 -16.29 5.08
C PRO A 73 -0.79 -14.89 5.52
N ASN A 74 0.19 -14.81 6.43
CA ASN A 74 0.90 -13.56 6.66
C ASN A 74 1.97 -13.39 5.58
N LEU A 75 1.78 -12.43 4.67
CA LEU A 75 2.72 -12.14 3.58
C LEU A 75 3.56 -10.89 3.83
N CYS A 76 3.69 -10.48 5.10
CA CYS A 76 4.48 -9.32 5.47
C CYS A 76 5.61 -9.69 6.44
N SER A 77 6.56 -10.46 5.94
CA SER A 77 7.96 -10.45 6.38
C SER A 77 8.81 -10.56 5.12
N PRO A 78 9.95 -9.86 5.01
CA PRO A 78 10.87 -9.99 3.88
C PRO A 78 11.34 -11.43 3.67
#